data_AF-A0A5E4KPK8-F1
#
_entry.id   AF-A0A5E4KPK8-F1
#
_cell.length_a   1.000
_cell.length_b   1.000
_cell.length_c   1.000
_cell.angle_alpha   90.00
_cell.angle_beta   90.00
_cell.angle_gamma   90.00
#
_symmetry.space_group_name_H-M   'P 1'
#
loop_
_entity.id
_entity.type
_entity.pdbx_description
1 polymer ?
#
loop_
_entity_poly.entity_id
_entity_poly.type
_entity_poly.pdbx_seq_one_letter_code
_entity_poly.pdbx_strand_id
1 'polypeptide(L)'
;MVTNEEFQSFFNQAFSNLKNFYIKSHSLKNDDEISPNERALKIAISSLPCAIKFIELKIDPGEHKNVKDESCYLIRYDLTKFQDNSVEFIGQFGIEDEASLVQIISGNFGLDEEDAKHYISDLTKEFNVIGTSYDYFYIQFTPFNILKRPNEFANSLIDIFIIFLADELIKLFKNEVEIDFKNLYNLKKDTILPFSEFVAKDKIIEGLVKIEGGKPSILSVEDFQSDVADIQLIPTVPEHVRRVFNCAKELYIFGYFKYCFFTVSNHYAYLALESAIKNKYNKWLGNKAILINKMGDSIEMASPTYRKIQEFCSKDRKNWRCDQITVNGEPFPFSMKKLLDWLVSKGIIGMWEKNMFDAGIYLRNSLSHLEFAPILFPSSHTLKNIAQDINKLYHKQLRPPEL
;
A
#
# COMPACT_ATOMS: atom_id res chain seq x y z
N MET A 1 -53.78 -0.48 3.80
CA MET A 1 -52.88 0.64 3.44
C MET A 1 -51.77 0.65 4.47
N VAL A 2 -50.52 0.64 4.02
CA VAL A 2 -49.38 0.71 4.93
C VAL A 2 -49.32 2.10 5.53
N THR A 3 -49.14 2.23 6.84
CA THR A 3 -49.08 3.54 7.50
C THR A 3 -47.67 4.15 7.42
N ASN A 4 -47.55 5.47 7.56
CA ASN A 4 -46.24 6.12 7.65
C ASN A 4 -45.42 5.58 8.85
N GLU A 5 -46.08 5.18 9.94
CA GLU A 5 -45.44 4.58 11.11
C GLU A 5 -44.78 3.22 10.78
N GLU A 6 -45.43 2.41 9.94
CA GLU A 6 -44.87 1.13 9.49
C GLU A 6 -43.59 1.34 8.66
N PHE A 7 -43.58 2.31 7.74
CA PHE A 7 -42.38 2.66 6.99
C PHE A 7 -41.27 3.25 7.87
N GLN A 8 -41.63 4.11 8.83
CA GLN A 8 -40.65 4.66 9.77
C GLN A 8 -39.97 3.55 10.58
N SER A 9 -40.76 2.59 11.08
CA SER A 9 -40.24 1.41 11.78
C SER A 9 -39.31 0.59 10.87
N PHE A 10 -39.72 0.35 9.62
CA PHE A 10 -38.95 -0.38 8.62
C PHE A 10 -37.57 0.26 8.36
N PHE A 11 -37.52 1.57 8.05
CA PHE A 11 -36.26 2.25 7.75
C PHE A 11 -35.35 2.34 8.98
N ASN A 12 -35.90 2.55 10.18
CA ASN A 12 -35.12 2.52 11.42
C ASN A 12 -34.47 1.15 11.66
N GLN A 13 -35.19 0.06 11.37
CA GLN A 13 -34.65 -1.28 11.45
C GLN A 13 -33.55 -1.50 10.39
N ALA A 14 -33.75 -1.04 9.16
CA ALA A 14 -32.75 -1.14 8.09
C ALA A 14 -31.45 -0.40 8.44
N PHE A 15 -31.53 0.84 8.94
CA PHE A 15 -30.36 1.58 9.41
C PHE A 15 -29.68 0.92 10.62
N SER A 16 -30.46 0.33 11.53
CA SER A 16 -29.90 -0.43 12.66
C SER A 16 -29.11 -1.66 12.17
N ASN A 17 -29.61 -2.35 11.14
CA ASN A 17 -28.89 -3.47 10.52
C ASN A 17 -27.58 -3.01 9.87
N LEU A 18 -27.60 -1.90 9.13
CA LEU A 18 -26.40 -1.29 8.56
C LEU A 18 -25.34 -0.97 9.63
N LYS A 19 -25.74 -0.31 10.73
CA LYS A 19 -24.83 -0.02 11.84
C LYS A 19 -24.21 -1.29 12.43
N ASN A 20 -25.04 -2.30 12.68
CA ASN A 20 -24.58 -3.58 13.23
C ASN A 20 -23.63 -4.31 12.28
N PHE A 21 -23.91 -4.28 10.97
CA PHE A 21 -23.02 -4.81 9.95
C PHE A 21 -21.67 -4.09 10.00
N TYR A 22 -21.68 -2.76 9.99
CA TYR A 22 -20.44 -1.96 10.02
C TYR A 22 -19.59 -2.27 11.26
N ILE A 23 -20.20 -2.30 12.45
CA ILE A 23 -19.53 -2.63 13.72
C ILE A 23 -18.90 -4.03 13.69
N LYS A 24 -19.62 -5.03 13.15
CA LYS A 24 -19.11 -6.41 13.05
C LYS A 24 -17.93 -6.50 12.08
N SER A 25 -18.00 -5.81 10.95
CA SER A 25 -17.00 -5.90 9.88
C SER A 25 -15.69 -5.16 10.20
N HIS A 26 -15.74 -4.10 11.03
CA HIS A 26 -14.57 -3.24 11.26
C HIS A 26 -13.84 -3.50 12.59
N SER A 27 -14.31 -4.44 13.42
CA SER A 27 -13.78 -4.77 14.76
C SER A 27 -13.69 -3.55 15.72
N LEU A 28 -13.61 -3.80 17.03
CA LEU A 28 -13.56 -2.76 18.07
C LEU A 28 -12.22 -2.03 18.12
N LYS A 29 -11.64 -1.67 16.97
CA LYS A 29 -10.46 -0.82 16.94
C LYS A 29 -10.82 0.52 17.59
N ASN A 30 -9.93 0.98 18.46
CA ASN A 30 -10.09 2.29 19.07
C ASN A 30 -9.98 3.37 17.97
N ASP A 31 -10.55 4.54 18.20
CA ASP A 31 -10.58 5.62 17.20
C ASP A 31 -9.17 6.10 16.79
N ASP A 32 -8.16 5.85 17.60
CA ASP A 32 -6.73 6.13 17.36
C ASP A 32 -6.02 5.02 16.55
N GLU A 33 -6.66 3.87 16.35
CA GLU A 33 -6.12 2.73 15.58
C GLU A 33 -6.63 2.66 14.14
N ILE A 34 -7.56 3.55 13.77
CA ILE A 34 -8.16 3.63 12.43
C ILE A 34 -7.75 4.92 11.71
N SER A 35 -7.73 4.88 10.39
CA SER A 35 -7.44 6.07 9.59
C SER A 35 -8.51 7.16 9.80
N PRO A 36 -8.17 8.45 9.58
CA PRO A 36 -9.16 9.52 9.61
C PRO A 36 -10.40 9.28 8.75
N ASN A 37 -10.22 8.65 7.59
CA ASN A 37 -11.31 8.30 6.69
C ASN A 37 -12.22 7.22 7.29
N GLU A 38 -11.65 6.14 7.83
CA GLU A 38 -12.44 5.11 8.54
C GLU A 38 -13.16 5.69 9.75
N ARG A 39 -12.55 6.64 10.46
CA ARG A 39 -13.17 7.35 11.59
C ARG A 39 -14.34 8.21 11.13
N ALA A 40 -14.17 9.01 10.08
CA ALA A 40 -15.25 9.80 9.49
C ALA A 40 -16.43 8.92 9.08
N LEU A 41 -16.16 7.81 8.38
CA LEU A 41 -17.20 6.86 7.98
C LEU A 41 -17.87 6.20 9.19
N LYS A 42 -17.12 5.82 10.22
CA LYS A 42 -17.66 5.29 11.49
C LYS A 42 -18.62 6.28 12.15
N ILE A 43 -18.26 7.58 12.20
CA ILE A 43 -19.13 8.63 12.74
C ILE A 43 -20.38 8.80 11.87
N ALA A 44 -20.23 8.83 10.55
CA ALA A 44 -21.34 8.95 9.60
C ALA A 44 -22.37 7.83 9.79
N ILE A 45 -21.91 6.57 9.76
CA ILE A 45 -22.78 5.40 9.94
C ILE A 45 -23.42 5.39 11.34
N SER A 46 -22.67 5.76 12.38
CA SER A 46 -23.20 5.84 13.75
C SER A 46 -24.27 6.93 13.90
N SER A 47 -24.20 7.99 13.10
CA SER A 47 -25.12 9.13 13.11
C SER A 47 -26.43 8.89 12.35
N LEU A 48 -26.59 7.77 11.66
CA LEU A 48 -27.87 7.39 11.05
C LEU A 48 -28.96 7.21 12.13
N PRO A 49 -30.27 7.28 11.82
CA PRO A 49 -30.87 7.48 10.50
C PRO A 49 -30.61 8.87 9.92
N CYS A 50 -30.97 9.04 8.66
CA CYS A 50 -31.14 10.35 8.05
C CYS A 50 -32.57 10.50 7.52
N ALA A 51 -33.01 11.73 7.27
CA ALA A 51 -34.36 11.98 6.77
C ALA A 51 -34.58 11.30 5.41
N ILE A 52 -35.72 10.64 5.23
CA ILE A 52 -36.07 9.91 4.00
C ILE A 52 -37.33 10.50 3.38
N LYS A 53 -37.29 10.66 2.05
CA LYS A 53 -38.49 10.85 1.22
C LYS A 53 -38.57 9.73 0.21
N PHE A 54 -39.76 9.21 -0.06
CA PHE A 54 -39.89 8.14 -1.05
C PHE A 54 -41.24 8.14 -1.76
N ILE A 55 -41.24 7.54 -2.94
CA ILE A 55 -42.45 7.24 -3.73
C ILE A 55 -42.51 5.76 -4.05
N GLU A 56 -43.73 5.25 -4.21
CA GLU A 56 -43.99 3.92 -4.73
C GLU A 56 -44.29 4.02 -6.23
N LEU A 57 -43.54 3.27 -7.03
CA LEU A 57 -43.74 3.14 -8.47
C LEU A 57 -44.49 1.84 -8.75
N LYS A 58 -45.62 1.96 -9.47
CA LYS A 58 -46.34 0.81 -10.02
C LYS A 58 -45.80 0.47 -11.39
N ILE A 59 -45.29 -0.74 -11.51
CA ILE A 59 -44.64 -1.26 -12.72
C ILE A 59 -45.16 -2.68 -12.94
N ASP A 60 -45.53 -3.02 -14.18
CA ASP A 60 -45.85 -4.39 -14.54
C ASP A 60 -44.54 -5.21 -14.62
N PRO A 61 -44.33 -6.21 -13.74
CA PRO A 61 -43.13 -7.04 -13.79
C PRO A 61 -42.98 -7.84 -15.10
N GLY A 62 -44.09 -8.06 -15.83
CA GLY A 62 -44.10 -8.76 -17.11
C GLY A 62 -43.36 -8.01 -18.23
N GLU A 63 -43.25 -6.69 -18.12
CA GLU A 63 -42.65 -5.84 -19.15
C GLU A 63 -41.16 -5.58 -18.92
N HIS A 64 -40.68 -5.76 -17.68
CA HIS A 64 -39.32 -5.40 -17.28
C HIS A 64 -38.60 -6.51 -16.52
N LYS A 65 -37.58 -7.12 -17.14
CA LYS A 65 -36.82 -8.26 -16.59
C LYS A 65 -36.18 -8.02 -15.22
N ASN A 66 -35.88 -6.77 -14.89
CA ASN A 66 -35.18 -6.40 -13.66
C ASN A 66 -36.13 -6.10 -12.49
N VAL A 67 -37.43 -5.96 -12.76
CA VAL A 67 -38.46 -5.67 -11.76
C VAL A 67 -38.99 -6.97 -11.17
N LYS A 68 -38.89 -7.13 -9.85
CA LYS A 68 -39.23 -8.38 -9.17
C LYS A 68 -40.64 -8.40 -8.59
N ASP A 69 -41.24 -7.24 -8.37
CA ASP A 69 -42.55 -7.07 -7.76
C ASP A 69 -43.30 -5.91 -8.42
N GLU A 70 -44.63 -5.92 -8.36
CA GLU A 70 -45.50 -4.86 -8.92
C GLU A 70 -45.33 -3.47 -8.26
N SER A 71 -44.61 -3.42 -7.14
CA SER A 71 -44.28 -2.22 -6.38
C SER A 71 -42.77 -2.07 -6.29
N CYS A 72 -42.24 -1.00 -6.88
CA CYS A 72 -40.86 -0.55 -6.75
C CYS A 72 -40.82 0.77 -5.97
N TYR A 73 -39.64 1.21 -5.52
CA TYR A 73 -39.52 2.48 -4.82
C TYR A 73 -38.37 3.34 -5.31
N LEU A 74 -38.61 4.65 -5.35
CA LEU A 74 -37.54 5.66 -5.39
C LEU A 74 -37.42 6.29 -4.01
N ILE A 75 -36.21 6.25 -3.45
CA ILE A 75 -35.92 6.61 -2.06
C ILE A 75 -34.81 7.65 -2.05
N ARG A 76 -35.08 8.81 -1.49
CA ARG A 76 -34.10 9.86 -1.23
C ARG A 76 -33.62 9.80 0.20
N TYR A 77 -32.31 9.79 0.38
CA TYR A 77 -31.61 9.93 1.66
C TYR A 77 -31.05 11.34 1.80
N ASP A 78 -31.50 12.10 2.79
CA ASP A 78 -31.00 13.46 3.05
C ASP A 78 -29.73 13.43 3.91
N LEU A 79 -28.56 13.50 3.26
CA LEU A 79 -27.26 13.43 3.93
C LEU A 79 -26.91 14.73 4.69
N THR A 80 -27.81 15.73 4.75
CA THR A 80 -27.61 16.90 5.62
C THR A 80 -28.34 16.77 6.96
N LYS A 81 -29.23 15.79 7.08
CA LYS A 81 -30.12 15.60 8.25
C LYS A 81 -29.85 14.27 8.94
N PHE A 82 -28.62 14.06 9.41
CA PHE A 82 -28.31 12.91 10.25
C PHE A 82 -28.99 13.02 11.62
N GLN A 83 -29.29 11.87 12.22
CA GLN A 83 -30.09 11.71 13.44
C GLN A 83 -31.56 12.13 13.30
N ASP A 84 -32.00 12.49 12.10
CA ASP A 84 -33.40 12.71 11.75
C ASP A 84 -34.02 11.38 11.30
N ASN A 85 -35.09 10.97 11.98
CA ASN A 85 -35.81 9.74 11.69
C ASN A 85 -37.12 9.98 10.93
N SER A 86 -37.30 11.18 10.36
CA SER A 86 -38.46 11.50 9.55
C SER A 86 -38.49 10.69 8.26
N VAL A 87 -39.67 10.18 7.95
CA VAL A 87 -39.95 9.38 6.76
C VAL A 87 -41.21 9.95 6.13
N GLU A 88 -41.09 10.42 4.89
CA GLU A 88 -42.17 11.05 4.15
C GLU A 88 -42.53 10.22 2.92
N PHE A 89 -43.73 9.63 2.93
CA PHE A 89 -44.30 8.98 1.75
C PHE A 89 -45.03 10.01 0.90
N ILE A 90 -44.52 10.28 -0.30
CA ILE A 90 -45.06 11.33 -1.17
C ILE A 90 -46.30 10.83 -1.94
N GLY A 91 -46.33 9.54 -2.28
CA GLY A 91 -47.46 8.94 -2.98
C GLY A 91 -47.08 7.76 -3.86
N GLN A 92 -48.08 7.28 -4.59
CA GLN A 92 -47.98 6.17 -5.52
C GLN A 92 -48.21 6.67 -6.95
N PHE A 93 -47.31 6.30 -7.86
CA PHE A 93 -47.31 6.80 -9.23
C PHE A 93 -47.10 5.65 -10.22
N GLY A 94 -47.69 5.78 -11.41
CA GLY A 94 -47.43 4.87 -12.53
C GLY A 94 -46.19 5.32 -13.29
N ILE A 95 -45.39 4.37 -13.78
CA ILE A 95 -44.16 4.67 -14.52
C ILE A 95 -44.42 5.32 -15.89
N GLU A 96 -45.59 5.07 -16.48
CA GLU A 96 -45.99 5.56 -17.81
C GLU A 96 -46.11 7.09 -17.92
N ASP A 97 -46.24 7.79 -16.79
CA ASP A 97 -46.38 9.25 -16.74
C ASP A 97 -45.05 9.92 -16.35
N GLU A 98 -44.09 9.87 -17.28
CA GLU A 98 -42.76 10.46 -17.07
C GLU A 98 -42.82 11.94 -16.71
N ALA A 99 -43.74 12.71 -17.32
CA ALA A 99 -43.88 14.14 -17.05
C ALA A 99 -44.29 14.41 -15.60
N SER A 100 -45.25 13.65 -15.06
CA SER A 100 -45.61 13.75 -13.64
C SER A 100 -44.47 13.31 -12.74
N LEU A 101 -43.75 12.23 -13.08
CA LEU A 101 -42.60 11.77 -12.30
C LEU A 101 -41.47 12.80 -12.23
N VAL A 102 -41.16 13.46 -13.33
CA VAL A 102 -40.19 14.56 -13.38
C VAL A 102 -40.59 15.69 -12.44
N GLN A 103 -41.86 16.12 -12.45
CA GLN A 103 -42.36 17.16 -11.55
C GLN A 103 -42.25 16.75 -10.08
N ILE A 104 -42.59 15.50 -9.76
CA ILE A 104 -42.54 14.98 -8.38
C ILE A 104 -41.10 14.92 -7.88
N ILE A 105 -40.19 14.37 -8.68
CA ILE A 105 -38.78 14.25 -8.31
C ILE A 105 -38.15 15.63 -8.19
N SER A 106 -38.38 16.52 -9.15
CA SER A 106 -37.83 17.88 -9.05
C SER A 106 -38.36 18.63 -7.82
N GLY A 107 -39.68 18.57 -7.58
CA GLY A 107 -40.31 19.27 -6.47
C GLY A 107 -40.01 18.72 -5.09
N ASN A 108 -39.80 17.39 -4.96
CA ASN A 108 -39.67 16.74 -3.64
C ASN A 108 -38.27 16.20 -3.35
N PHE A 109 -37.49 15.85 -4.38
CA PHE A 109 -36.19 15.20 -4.20
C PHE A 109 -35.03 16.19 -4.36
N GLY A 110 -35.32 17.44 -4.76
CA GLY A 110 -34.33 18.52 -4.83
C GLY A 110 -33.45 18.47 -6.08
N LEU A 111 -33.89 17.75 -7.12
CA LEU A 111 -33.29 17.84 -8.46
C LEU A 111 -33.85 19.04 -9.21
N ASP A 112 -33.02 19.67 -10.04
CA ASP A 112 -33.58 20.54 -11.05
C ASP A 112 -34.35 19.73 -12.11
N GLU A 113 -35.12 20.42 -12.94
CA GLU A 113 -36.02 19.76 -13.90
C GLU A 113 -35.24 18.96 -14.96
N GLU A 114 -34.04 19.39 -15.35
CA GLU A 114 -33.23 18.73 -16.36
C GLU A 114 -32.56 17.46 -15.82
N ASP A 115 -31.99 17.53 -14.61
CA ASP A 115 -31.45 16.38 -13.90
C ASP A 115 -32.54 15.34 -13.61
N ALA A 116 -33.74 15.79 -13.21
CA ALA A 116 -34.89 14.91 -13.00
C ALA A 116 -35.33 14.21 -14.30
N LYS A 117 -35.39 14.93 -15.43
CA LYS A 117 -35.66 14.35 -16.76
C LYS A 117 -34.63 13.29 -17.13
N HIS A 118 -33.34 13.62 -16.94
CA HIS A 118 -32.27 12.69 -17.28
C HIS A 118 -32.34 11.41 -16.43
N TYR A 119 -32.51 11.57 -15.11
CA TYR A 119 -32.63 10.45 -14.18
C TYR A 119 -33.83 9.55 -14.50
N ILE A 120 -35.01 10.13 -14.78
CA ILE A 120 -36.21 9.35 -15.15
C ILE A 120 -36.00 8.63 -16.48
N SER A 121 -35.47 9.30 -17.50
CA SER A 121 -35.17 8.67 -18.79
C SER A 121 -34.24 7.45 -18.64
N ASP A 122 -33.23 7.56 -17.77
CA ASP A 122 -32.27 6.47 -17.57
C ASP A 122 -32.85 5.34 -16.73
N LEU A 123 -33.70 5.68 -15.76
CA LEU A 123 -34.45 4.72 -14.97
C LEU A 123 -35.40 3.89 -15.85
N THR A 124 -36.19 4.53 -16.72
CA THR A 124 -37.24 3.86 -17.52
C THR A 124 -36.70 3.01 -18.67
N LYS A 125 -35.50 3.31 -19.19
CA LYS A 125 -34.89 2.53 -20.29
C LYS A 125 -34.53 1.10 -19.90
N GLU A 126 -33.91 0.90 -18.73
CA GLU A 126 -33.35 -0.41 -18.38
C GLU A 126 -33.60 -0.84 -16.92
N PHE A 127 -34.09 0.04 -16.06
CA PHE A 127 -34.21 -0.20 -14.61
C PHE A 127 -32.92 -0.72 -13.96
N ASN A 128 -31.78 -0.40 -14.58
CA ASN A 128 -30.43 -0.79 -14.15
C ASN A 128 -29.78 0.26 -13.26
N VAL A 129 -30.35 1.47 -13.20
CA VAL A 129 -29.87 2.55 -12.33
C VAL A 129 -30.24 2.21 -10.89
N ILE A 130 -29.26 1.82 -10.09
CA ILE A 130 -29.46 1.47 -8.67
C ILE A 130 -29.53 2.72 -7.79
N GLY A 131 -28.88 3.81 -8.22
CA GLY A 131 -28.99 5.12 -7.59
C GLY A 131 -27.96 6.13 -8.08
N THR A 132 -28.08 7.36 -7.59
CA THR A 132 -27.21 8.49 -7.96
C THR A 132 -26.93 9.37 -6.74
N SER A 133 -25.66 9.75 -6.58
CA SER A 133 -25.17 10.63 -5.53
C SER A 133 -25.19 12.09 -5.99
N TYR A 134 -25.64 12.97 -5.11
CA TYR A 134 -25.60 14.42 -5.26
C TYR A 134 -24.96 15.01 -3.99
N ASP A 135 -24.52 16.27 -4.03
CA ASP A 135 -23.71 16.90 -2.96
C ASP A 135 -24.28 16.72 -1.54
N TYR A 136 -25.60 16.63 -1.41
CA TYR A 136 -26.30 16.63 -0.12
C TYR A 136 -27.33 15.51 0.06
N PHE A 137 -27.51 14.65 -0.94
CA PHE A 137 -28.48 13.55 -0.87
C PHE A 137 -28.17 12.43 -1.88
N TYR A 138 -28.74 11.26 -1.64
CA TYR A 138 -28.65 10.11 -2.54
C TYR A 138 -30.05 9.66 -2.94
N ILE A 139 -30.26 9.35 -4.22
CA ILE A 139 -31.51 8.76 -4.71
C ILE A 139 -31.24 7.31 -5.07
N GLN A 140 -31.94 6.38 -4.41
CA GLN A 140 -31.91 4.96 -4.69
C GLN A 140 -33.18 4.54 -5.43
N PHE A 141 -33.02 3.67 -6.42
CA PHE A 141 -34.13 2.89 -6.96
C PHE A 141 -34.08 1.45 -6.43
N THR A 142 -35.22 0.96 -5.94
CA THR A 142 -35.38 -0.44 -5.53
C THR A 142 -36.38 -1.14 -6.45
N PRO A 143 -35.96 -2.13 -7.25
CA PRO A 143 -36.81 -2.78 -8.25
C PRO A 143 -37.73 -3.86 -7.64
N PHE A 144 -38.08 -3.72 -6.36
CA PHE A 144 -38.82 -4.72 -5.61
C PHE A 144 -39.53 -4.10 -4.41
N ASN A 145 -40.49 -4.84 -3.85
CA ASN A 145 -41.25 -4.35 -2.71
C ASN A 145 -40.40 -4.48 -1.43
N ILE A 146 -39.91 -3.34 -0.92
CA ILE A 146 -39.00 -3.31 0.23
C ILE A 146 -39.59 -3.93 1.51
N LEU A 147 -40.91 -3.86 1.70
CA LEU A 147 -41.60 -4.45 2.85
C LEU A 147 -41.71 -5.98 2.74
N LYS A 148 -41.83 -6.51 1.52
CA LYS A 148 -41.84 -7.97 1.27
C LYS A 148 -40.43 -8.57 1.31
N ARG A 149 -39.39 -7.76 1.06
CA ARG A 149 -37.99 -8.20 0.96
C ARG A 149 -37.05 -7.37 1.84
N PRO A 150 -37.28 -7.31 3.17
CA PRO A 150 -36.51 -6.46 4.09
C PRO A 150 -35.01 -6.76 4.09
N ASN A 151 -34.62 -8.03 3.95
CA ASN A 151 -33.21 -8.45 3.93
C ASN A 151 -32.50 -8.03 2.63
N GLU A 152 -33.17 -8.12 1.48
CA GLU A 152 -32.60 -7.64 0.20
C GLU A 152 -32.38 -6.12 0.26
N PHE A 153 -33.34 -5.38 0.82
CA PHE A 153 -33.19 -3.94 1.03
C PHE A 153 -32.05 -3.59 2.00
N ALA A 154 -31.96 -4.27 3.15
CA ALA A 154 -30.89 -4.02 4.11
C ALA A 154 -29.49 -4.25 3.52
N ASN A 155 -29.30 -5.28 2.70
CA ASN A 155 -28.04 -5.51 1.99
C ASN A 155 -27.75 -4.41 0.96
N SER A 156 -28.75 -3.99 0.19
CA SER A 156 -28.59 -2.89 -0.75
C SER A 156 -28.23 -1.57 -0.05
N LEU A 157 -28.80 -1.32 1.13
CA LEU A 157 -28.47 -0.16 1.96
C LEU A 157 -27.01 -0.20 2.45
N ILE A 158 -26.48 -1.39 2.77
CA ILE A 158 -25.07 -1.58 3.09
C ILE A 158 -24.19 -1.22 1.90
N ASP A 159 -24.48 -1.74 0.71
CA ASP A 159 -23.70 -1.42 -0.49
C ASP A 159 -23.73 0.09 -0.76
N ILE A 160 -24.88 0.74 -0.63
CA ILE A 160 -25.00 2.19 -0.80
C ILE A 160 -24.12 2.96 0.18
N PHE A 161 -24.27 2.74 1.48
CA PHE A 161 -23.57 3.56 2.47
C PHE A 161 -22.08 3.23 2.61
N ILE A 162 -21.67 1.99 2.33
CA ILE A 162 -20.29 1.52 2.52
C ILE A 162 -19.47 1.54 1.23
N ILE A 163 -20.10 1.40 0.07
CA ILE A 163 -19.41 1.35 -1.22
C ILE A 163 -19.68 2.63 -2.00
N PHE A 164 -20.94 2.99 -2.23
CA PHE A 164 -21.30 4.07 -3.16
C PHE A 164 -21.22 5.47 -2.55
N LEU A 165 -21.47 5.62 -1.25
CA LEU A 165 -21.47 6.91 -0.53
C LEU A 165 -20.27 7.10 0.38
N ALA A 166 -19.33 6.16 0.43
CA ALA A 166 -18.25 6.21 1.41
C ALA A 166 -17.44 7.51 1.31
N ASP A 167 -17.08 7.94 0.11
CA ASP A 167 -16.27 9.14 -0.11
C ASP A 167 -17.02 10.43 0.25
N GLU A 168 -18.31 10.52 -0.08
CA GLU A 168 -19.18 11.65 0.27
C GLU A 168 -19.39 11.73 1.79
N LEU A 169 -19.67 10.60 2.43
CA LEU A 169 -19.79 10.52 3.89
C LEU A 169 -18.48 10.88 4.58
N ILE A 170 -17.34 10.43 4.05
CA ILE A 170 -16.02 10.82 4.54
C ILE A 170 -15.86 12.33 4.40
N LYS A 171 -16.16 12.95 3.25
CA LYS A 171 -16.07 14.41 3.08
C LYS A 171 -16.95 15.17 4.08
N LEU A 172 -18.17 14.71 4.30
CA LEU A 172 -19.14 15.34 5.21
C LEU A 172 -18.71 15.24 6.69
N PHE A 173 -18.17 14.09 7.11
CA PHE A 173 -17.87 13.80 8.53
C PHE A 173 -16.40 13.91 8.90
N LYS A 174 -15.50 14.12 7.95
CA LYS A 174 -14.09 14.37 8.22
C LYS A 174 -13.96 15.78 8.78
N ASN A 175 -14.18 15.89 10.09
CA ASN A 175 -14.01 17.10 10.90
C ASN A 175 -12.52 17.50 11.06
N GLU A 176 -11.61 16.78 10.41
CA GLU A 176 -10.21 17.18 10.38
C GLU A 176 -10.09 18.36 9.42
N VAL A 177 -9.87 19.54 9.99
CA VAL A 177 -9.24 20.63 9.25
C VAL A 177 -7.92 20.07 8.76
N GLU A 178 -7.84 19.77 7.47
CA GLU A 178 -6.59 19.39 6.85
C GLU A 178 -5.60 20.52 7.18
N ILE A 179 -4.59 20.19 7.98
CA ILE A 179 -3.62 21.20 8.39
C ILE A 179 -2.84 21.54 7.14
N ASP A 180 -3.15 22.69 6.55
CA ASP A 180 -2.37 23.25 5.47
C ASP A 180 -1.02 23.70 6.05
N PHE A 181 -0.08 22.76 6.16
CA PHE A 181 1.26 23.00 6.67
C PHE A 181 2.00 24.06 5.86
N LYS A 182 1.66 24.20 4.57
CA LYS A 182 2.26 25.21 3.70
C LYS A 182 1.85 26.61 4.16
N ASN A 183 0.56 26.82 4.44
CA ASN A 183 0.10 28.09 4.98
C ASN A 183 0.50 28.28 6.45
N LEU A 184 0.38 27.23 7.28
CA LEU A 184 0.68 27.27 8.71
C LEU A 184 2.15 27.66 8.99
N TYR A 185 3.08 27.12 8.21
CA TYR A 185 4.52 27.36 8.37
C TYR A 185 5.11 28.25 7.27
N ASN A 186 4.27 28.86 6.43
CA ASN A 186 4.67 29.70 5.30
C ASN A 186 5.74 29.01 4.42
N LEU A 187 5.55 27.71 4.16
CA LEU A 187 6.51 26.91 3.40
C LEU A 187 6.55 27.40 1.95
N LYS A 188 7.74 27.79 1.51
CA LYS A 188 7.99 28.19 0.12
C LYS A 188 8.36 26.96 -0.70
N LYS A 189 8.05 27.00 -1.99
CA LYS A 189 8.57 25.99 -2.93
C LYS A 189 10.09 26.08 -2.95
N ASP A 190 10.75 24.93 -2.99
CA ASP A 190 12.20 24.87 -3.19
C ASP A 190 12.57 25.52 -4.54
N THR A 191 13.72 26.19 -4.57
CA THR A 191 14.26 26.78 -5.79
C THR A 191 14.62 25.67 -6.77
N ILE A 192 14.09 25.75 -7.99
CA ILE A 192 14.50 24.88 -9.09
C ILE A 192 15.88 25.36 -9.56
N LEU A 193 16.91 24.55 -9.30
CA LEU A 193 18.28 24.87 -9.71
C LEU A 193 18.44 24.65 -11.24
N PRO A 194 19.14 25.56 -11.95
CA PRO A 194 19.57 25.29 -13.33
C PRO A 194 20.44 24.04 -13.40
N PHE A 195 20.39 23.32 -14.53
CA PHE A 195 21.17 22.10 -14.71
C PHE A 195 22.68 22.32 -14.47
N SER A 196 23.23 23.45 -14.94
CA SER A 196 24.64 23.82 -14.75
C SER A 196 25.06 23.94 -13.28
N GLU A 197 24.16 24.40 -12.41
CA GLU A 197 24.40 24.47 -10.96
C GLU A 197 24.22 23.10 -10.31
N PHE A 198 23.23 22.33 -10.78
CA PHE A 198 22.99 20.98 -10.28
C PHE A 198 24.20 20.07 -10.50
N VAL A 199 24.83 20.13 -11.68
CA VAL A 199 26.04 19.38 -12.06
C VAL A 199 27.35 20.14 -11.80
N ALA A 200 27.30 21.24 -11.02
CA ALA A 200 28.53 21.87 -10.56
C ALA A 200 29.27 20.94 -9.58
N LYS A 201 30.59 21.05 -9.56
CA LYS A 201 31.46 20.38 -8.60
C LYS A 201 31.03 20.74 -7.17
N ASP A 202 30.99 19.76 -6.27
CA ASP A 202 30.66 20.01 -4.87
C ASP A 202 31.78 20.81 -4.18
N LYS A 203 31.40 21.82 -3.37
CA LYS A 203 32.33 22.72 -2.67
C LYS A 203 33.31 21.97 -1.76
N ILE A 204 32.90 20.85 -1.16
CA ILE A 204 33.81 20.07 -0.32
C ILE A 204 34.90 19.43 -1.19
N ILE A 205 34.56 18.99 -2.41
CA ILE A 205 35.52 18.41 -3.37
C ILE A 205 36.45 19.49 -3.95
N GLU A 206 36.05 20.76 -4.01
CA GLU A 206 36.95 21.86 -4.40
C GLU A 206 38.16 21.99 -3.46
N GLY A 207 37.96 21.70 -2.17
CA GLY A 207 39.03 21.68 -1.17
C GLY A 207 39.93 20.45 -1.22
N LEU A 208 39.61 19.45 -2.02
CA LEU A 208 40.39 18.21 -2.15
C LEU A 208 41.29 18.27 -3.40
N VAL A 209 42.55 17.85 -3.20
CA VAL A 209 43.57 17.78 -4.25
C VAL A 209 44.17 16.38 -4.28
N LYS A 210 44.56 15.92 -5.47
CA LYS A 210 45.45 14.75 -5.61
C LYS A 210 46.90 15.24 -5.70
N ILE A 211 47.84 14.40 -5.29
CA ILE A 211 49.29 14.70 -5.37
C ILE A 211 49.91 13.76 -6.41
N GLU A 212 50.39 14.33 -7.52
CA GLU A 212 51.06 13.60 -8.58
C GLU A 212 52.48 14.14 -8.76
N GLY A 213 53.49 13.27 -8.63
CA GLY A 213 54.90 13.68 -8.72
C GLY A 213 55.29 14.76 -7.70
N GLY A 214 54.65 14.77 -6.52
CA GLY A 214 54.86 15.77 -5.46
C GLY A 214 54.15 17.11 -5.68
N LYS A 215 53.32 17.25 -6.74
CA LYS A 215 52.57 18.48 -7.02
C LYS A 215 51.07 18.26 -6.79
N PRO A 216 50.37 19.20 -6.12
CA PRO A 216 48.93 19.13 -5.98
C PRO A 216 48.25 19.46 -7.32
N SER A 217 47.21 18.70 -7.68
CA SER A 217 46.32 18.97 -8.81
C SER A 217 44.85 18.77 -8.42
N ILE A 218 43.96 19.47 -9.12
CA ILE A 218 42.52 19.47 -8.83
C ILE A 218 41.94 18.12 -9.22
N LEU A 219 41.10 17.54 -8.34
CA LEU A 219 40.33 16.34 -8.65
C LEU A 219 39.29 16.62 -9.74
N SER A 220 39.30 15.77 -10.76
CA SER A 220 38.36 15.69 -11.88
C SER A 220 37.34 14.56 -11.70
N VAL A 221 36.33 14.47 -12.56
CA VAL A 221 35.38 13.33 -12.56
C VAL A 221 36.10 12.06 -13.02
N GLU A 222 37.01 12.21 -13.99
CA GLU A 222 37.82 11.15 -14.58
C GLU A 222 38.71 10.47 -13.53
N ASP A 223 39.20 11.23 -12.53
CA ASP A 223 39.95 10.67 -11.39
C ASP A 223 39.10 9.66 -10.61
N PHE A 224 37.85 10.02 -10.28
CA PHE A 224 36.93 9.13 -9.58
C PHE A 224 36.47 7.94 -10.43
N GLN A 225 36.36 8.12 -11.76
CA GLN A 225 36.10 7.02 -12.69
C GLN A 225 37.28 6.04 -12.70
N SER A 226 38.50 6.57 -12.79
CA SER A 226 39.74 5.79 -12.77
C SER A 226 39.88 5.01 -11.45
N ASP A 227 39.56 5.63 -10.31
CA ASP A 227 39.62 5.02 -8.97
C ASP A 227 38.80 3.73 -8.84
N VAL A 228 37.73 3.60 -9.61
CA VAL A 228 36.83 2.44 -9.58
C VAL A 228 36.87 1.59 -10.84
N ALA A 229 37.63 1.99 -11.87
CA ALA A 229 37.68 1.31 -13.16
C ALA A 229 38.11 -0.16 -13.02
N ASP A 230 39.14 -0.43 -12.23
CA ASP A 230 39.69 -1.79 -12.03
C ASP A 230 38.93 -2.62 -10.98
N ILE A 231 37.93 -2.04 -10.33
CA ILE A 231 37.12 -2.73 -9.33
C ILE A 231 36.03 -3.53 -10.05
N GLN A 232 36.32 -4.80 -10.32
CA GLN A 232 35.48 -5.69 -11.13
C GLN A 232 34.95 -6.89 -10.32
N LEU A 233 33.73 -7.31 -10.66
CA LEU A 233 33.15 -8.56 -10.16
C LEU A 233 33.36 -9.69 -11.18
N ILE A 234 33.67 -10.90 -10.71
CA ILE A 234 33.89 -12.05 -11.59
C ILE A 234 32.60 -12.49 -12.30
N PRO A 235 32.69 -13.16 -13.47
CA PRO A 235 31.50 -13.53 -14.27
C PRO A 235 30.48 -14.41 -13.54
N THR A 236 30.93 -15.21 -12.57
CA THR A 236 30.06 -16.14 -11.81
C THR A 236 29.16 -15.47 -10.78
N VAL A 237 29.38 -14.18 -10.47
CA VAL A 237 28.47 -13.39 -9.64
C VAL A 237 27.12 -13.26 -10.37
N PRO A 238 25.96 -13.27 -9.70
CA PRO A 238 24.67 -13.07 -10.35
C PRO A 238 24.45 -11.63 -10.82
N GLU A 239 23.65 -11.46 -11.86
CA GLU A 239 23.41 -10.14 -12.46
C GLU A 239 22.77 -9.13 -11.51
N HIS A 240 21.82 -9.55 -10.67
CA HIS A 240 21.20 -8.63 -9.70
C HIS A 240 22.21 -8.15 -8.64
N VAL A 241 23.21 -8.96 -8.26
CA VAL A 241 24.28 -8.53 -7.35
C VAL A 241 25.20 -7.53 -8.06
N ARG A 242 25.56 -7.81 -9.32
CA ARG A 242 26.34 -6.89 -10.16
C ARG A 242 25.67 -5.54 -10.32
N ARG A 243 24.37 -5.52 -10.61
CA ARG A 243 23.60 -4.27 -10.72
C ARG A 243 23.68 -3.41 -9.47
N VAL A 244 23.45 -4.01 -8.29
CA VAL A 244 23.54 -3.27 -7.00
C VAL A 244 24.95 -2.74 -6.77
N PHE A 245 25.98 -3.54 -7.06
CA PHE A 245 27.37 -3.12 -6.91
C PHE A 245 27.78 -2.01 -7.90
N ASN A 246 27.32 -2.09 -9.15
CA ASN A 246 27.58 -1.06 -10.16
C ASN A 246 26.91 0.26 -9.80
N CYS A 247 25.70 0.25 -9.24
CA CYS A 247 25.10 1.46 -8.68
C CYS A 247 25.97 2.08 -7.58
N ALA A 248 26.63 1.27 -6.74
CA ALA A 248 27.57 1.79 -5.75
C ALA A 248 28.77 2.50 -6.40
N LYS A 249 29.32 1.96 -7.49
CA LYS A 249 30.40 2.61 -8.27
C LYS A 249 29.93 3.90 -8.93
N GLU A 250 28.74 3.90 -9.52
CA GLU A 250 28.15 5.11 -10.13
C GLU A 250 27.96 6.20 -9.08
N LEU A 251 27.38 5.87 -7.93
CA LEU A 251 27.21 6.79 -6.80
C LEU A 251 28.54 7.36 -6.30
N TYR A 252 29.61 6.57 -6.32
CA TYR A 252 30.96 7.04 -5.99
C TYR A 252 31.41 8.14 -6.96
N ILE A 253 31.24 7.92 -8.27
CA ILE A 253 31.58 8.91 -9.30
C ILE A 253 30.70 10.15 -9.16
N PHE A 254 29.40 9.99 -8.94
CA PHE A 254 28.48 11.11 -8.70
C PHE A 254 28.76 11.87 -7.40
N GLY A 255 29.55 11.29 -6.48
CA GLY A 255 30.12 11.96 -5.32
C GLY A 255 30.84 13.25 -5.66
N TYR A 256 31.42 13.35 -6.87
CA TYR A 256 32.03 14.58 -7.39
C TYR A 256 31.07 15.78 -7.40
N PHE A 257 29.82 15.55 -7.77
CA PHE A 257 28.78 16.59 -7.89
C PHE A 257 28.02 16.83 -6.58
N LYS A 258 27.94 15.80 -5.74
CA LYS A 258 27.27 15.82 -4.43
C LYS A 258 28.03 14.94 -3.44
N TYR A 259 28.76 15.56 -2.52
CA TYR A 259 29.70 14.86 -1.64
C TYR A 259 29.04 13.73 -0.83
N CYS A 260 27.79 13.92 -0.38
CA CYS A 260 27.08 12.91 0.40
C CYS A 260 26.94 11.55 -0.32
N PHE A 261 27.05 11.52 -1.65
CA PHE A 261 26.97 10.27 -2.41
C PHE A 261 28.17 9.34 -2.21
N PHE A 262 29.31 9.81 -1.68
CA PHE A 262 30.38 8.90 -1.24
C PHE A 262 29.93 8.01 -0.08
N THR A 263 29.16 8.55 0.86
CA THR A 263 28.56 7.77 1.95
C THR A 263 27.49 6.81 1.43
N VAL A 264 26.63 7.29 0.52
CA VAL A 264 25.57 6.45 -0.09
C VAL A 264 26.19 5.33 -0.93
N SER A 265 27.28 5.58 -1.65
CA SER A 265 28.06 4.58 -2.38
C SER A 265 28.53 3.46 -1.44
N ASN A 266 29.17 3.81 -0.32
CA ASN A 266 29.60 2.82 0.67
C ASN A 266 28.42 2.01 1.22
N HIS A 267 27.30 2.67 1.52
CA HIS A 267 26.07 2.00 1.93
C HIS A 267 25.59 0.96 0.90
N TYR A 268 25.55 1.36 -0.38
CA TYR A 268 25.16 0.47 -1.49
C TYR A 268 26.16 -0.66 -1.72
N ALA A 269 27.46 -0.44 -1.50
CA ALA A 269 28.46 -1.50 -1.56
C ALA A 269 28.17 -2.60 -0.54
N TYR A 270 27.88 -2.24 0.72
CA TYR A 270 27.50 -3.24 1.74
C TYR A 270 26.15 -3.90 1.45
N LEU A 271 25.18 -3.19 0.84
CA LEU A 271 23.96 -3.82 0.34
C LEU A 271 24.26 -4.87 -0.75
N ALA A 272 25.23 -4.61 -1.63
CA ALA A 272 25.66 -5.59 -2.63
C ALA A 272 26.27 -6.84 -1.97
N LEU A 273 27.10 -6.67 -0.93
CA LEU A 273 27.65 -7.78 -0.15
C LEU A 273 26.55 -8.60 0.55
N GLU A 274 25.59 -7.93 1.19
CA GLU A 274 24.45 -8.62 1.82
C GLU A 274 23.59 -9.37 0.79
N SER A 275 23.36 -8.76 -0.37
CA SER A 275 22.66 -9.39 -1.50
C SER A 275 23.40 -10.64 -1.98
N ALA A 276 24.72 -10.57 -2.12
CA ALA A 276 25.58 -11.70 -2.46
C ALA A 276 25.49 -12.85 -1.44
N ILE A 277 25.54 -12.53 -0.15
CA ILE A 277 25.42 -13.52 0.95
C ILE A 277 24.06 -14.22 0.91
N LYS A 278 22.96 -13.46 0.82
CA LYS A 278 21.60 -14.03 0.73
C LYS A 278 21.42 -14.83 -0.55
N ASN A 279 21.96 -14.36 -1.67
CA ASN A 279 21.90 -15.09 -2.93
C ASN A 279 22.64 -16.43 -2.85
N LYS A 280 23.76 -16.50 -2.13
CA LYS A 280 24.44 -17.78 -1.92
C LYS A 280 23.58 -18.81 -1.20
N TYR A 281 22.83 -18.38 -0.20
CA TYR A 281 21.85 -19.25 0.44
C TYR A 281 20.74 -19.67 -0.52
N ASN A 282 20.19 -18.73 -1.30
CA ASN A 282 19.17 -19.04 -2.30
C ASN A 282 19.66 -20.08 -3.31
N LYS A 283 20.93 -20.01 -3.74
CA LYS A 283 21.51 -21.00 -4.64
C LYS A 283 21.60 -22.39 -3.99
N TRP A 284 21.89 -22.46 -2.70
CA TRP A 284 21.90 -23.72 -1.94
C TRP A 284 20.48 -24.30 -1.77
N LEU A 285 19.47 -23.47 -1.60
CA LEU A 285 18.07 -23.92 -1.52
C LEU A 285 17.58 -24.60 -2.81
N GLY A 286 18.14 -24.24 -3.96
CA GLY A 286 17.70 -24.77 -5.25
C GLY A 286 16.27 -24.36 -5.60
N ASN A 287 15.55 -25.23 -6.32
CA ASN A 287 14.20 -24.93 -6.82
C ASN A 287 13.08 -25.29 -5.82
N LYS A 288 13.40 -26.04 -4.77
CA LYS A 288 12.45 -26.55 -3.79
C LYS A 288 13.10 -26.58 -2.41
N ALA A 289 12.34 -26.17 -1.39
CA ALA A 289 12.77 -26.30 0.00
C ALA A 289 11.67 -26.96 0.84
N ILE A 290 12.05 -27.87 1.73
CA ILE A 290 11.16 -28.47 2.72
C ILE A 290 11.37 -27.75 4.05
N LEU A 291 10.32 -27.09 4.54
CA LEU A 291 10.32 -26.39 5.82
C LEU A 291 9.67 -27.30 6.86
N ILE A 292 10.33 -27.52 7.99
CA ILE A 292 9.79 -28.31 9.10
C ILE A 292 9.78 -27.46 10.36
N ASN A 293 8.63 -27.37 11.04
CA ASN A 293 8.51 -26.65 12.31
C ASN A 293 8.87 -27.55 13.51
N LYS A 294 8.89 -26.98 14.72
CA LYS A 294 9.16 -27.72 15.96
C LYS A 294 8.14 -28.82 16.30
N MET A 295 6.95 -28.77 15.72
CA MET A 295 5.88 -29.76 15.92
C MET A 295 6.00 -30.94 14.95
N GLY A 296 6.91 -30.86 13.97
CA GLY A 296 7.09 -31.86 12.93
C GLY A 296 6.22 -31.61 11.69
N ASP A 297 5.45 -30.52 11.64
CA ASP A 297 4.68 -30.17 10.44
C ASP A 297 5.64 -29.78 9.33
N SER A 298 5.37 -30.26 8.11
CA SER A 298 6.21 -30.01 6.95
C SER A 298 5.44 -29.33 5.82
N ILE A 299 6.10 -28.38 5.16
CA ILE A 299 5.58 -27.69 3.98
C ILE A 299 6.67 -27.65 2.91
N GLU A 300 6.30 -28.02 1.69
CA GLU A 300 7.14 -27.82 0.51
C GLU A 300 6.93 -26.42 -0.06
N MET A 301 8.02 -25.68 -0.26
CA MET A 301 8.03 -24.38 -0.90
C MET A 301 8.71 -24.45 -2.26
N ALA A 302 7.97 -24.13 -3.31
CA ALA A 302 8.50 -24.00 -4.67
C ALA A 302 9.19 -22.64 -4.88
N SER A 303 10.32 -22.65 -5.60
CA SER A 303 11.16 -21.47 -5.86
C SER A 303 11.46 -20.66 -4.59
N PRO A 304 12.06 -21.30 -3.56
CA PRO A 304 12.29 -20.68 -2.28
C PRO A 304 13.33 -19.57 -2.37
N THR A 305 13.17 -18.55 -1.54
CA THR A 305 14.21 -17.55 -1.29
C THR A 305 14.28 -17.31 0.22
N TYR A 306 15.43 -16.85 0.69
CA TYR A 306 15.64 -16.43 2.07
C TYR A 306 14.50 -15.53 2.58
N ARG A 307 14.11 -14.54 1.76
CA ARG A 307 13.04 -13.60 2.08
C ARG A 307 11.66 -14.27 2.11
N LYS A 308 11.34 -15.13 1.13
CA LYS A 308 10.05 -15.85 1.10
C LYS A 308 9.86 -16.73 2.34
N ILE A 309 10.92 -17.38 2.81
CA ILE A 309 10.88 -18.18 4.03
C ILE A 309 10.62 -17.29 5.26
N GLN A 310 11.31 -16.15 5.38
CA GLN A 310 11.07 -15.19 6.47
C GLN A 310 9.64 -14.61 6.46
N GLU A 311 9.11 -14.28 5.28
CA GLU A 311 7.75 -13.77 5.11
C GLU A 311 6.71 -14.84 5.47
N PHE A 312 6.94 -16.09 5.05
CA PHE A 312 6.10 -17.23 5.41
C PHE A 312 6.01 -17.40 6.94
N CYS A 313 7.16 -17.46 7.61
CA CYS A 313 7.23 -17.52 9.08
C CYS A 313 6.58 -16.32 9.78
N SER A 314 6.62 -15.13 9.16
CA SER A 314 6.04 -13.92 9.73
C SER A 314 4.52 -13.91 9.71
N LYS A 315 3.88 -14.64 8.78
CA LYS A 315 2.41 -14.74 8.69
C LYS A 315 1.80 -15.62 9.78
N ASP A 316 2.52 -16.65 10.22
CA ASP A 316 2.11 -17.52 11.32
C ASP A 316 3.24 -17.69 12.34
N ARG A 317 3.49 -16.63 13.12
CA ARG A 317 4.55 -16.62 14.14
C ARG A 317 4.30 -17.60 15.30
N LYS A 318 3.09 -18.14 15.46
CA LYS A 318 2.78 -19.08 16.55
C LYS A 318 3.36 -20.46 16.24
N ASN A 319 3.15 -20.92 15.00
CA ASN A 319 3.57 -22.26 14.60
C ASN A 319 4.88 -22.27 13.80
N TRP A 320 5.17 -21.19 13.06
CA TRP A 320 6.29 -21.10 12.11
C TRP A 320 7.30 -20.03 12.52
N ARG A 321 7.92 -20.19 13.68
CA ARG A 321 8.98 -19.29 14.14
C ARG A 321 10.29 -19.53 13.38
N CYS A 322 10.86 -18.48 12.77
CA CYS A 322 12.10 -18.59 11.98
C CYS A 322 13.28 -19.23 12.74
N ASP A 323 13.36 -19.01 14.07
CA ASP A 323 14.43 -19.53 14.93
C ASP A 323 14.21 -21.00 15.35
N GLN A 324 13.07 -21.60 14.98
CA GLN A 324 12.66 -22.94 15.39
C GLN A 324 12.30 -23.85 14.21
N ILE A 325 12.59 -23.42 12.98
CA ILE A 325 12.37 -24.23 11.78
C ILE A 325 13.67 -24.80 11.23
N THR A 326 13.56 -25.93 10.56
CA THR A 326 14.61 -26.43 9.66
C THR A 326 14.18 -26.26 8.21
N VAL A 327 15.16 -26.08 7.34
CA VAL A 327 15.01 -25.96 5.89
C VAL A 327 15.94 -26.99 5.27
N ASN A 328 15.37 -27.95 4.54
CA ASN A 328 16.09 -29.11 4.00
C ASN A 328 16.92 -29.85 5.07
N GLY A 329 16.35 -30.00 6.27
CA GLY A 329 16.99 -30.69 7.39
C GLY A 329 18.00 -29.86 8.19
N GLU A 330 18.35 -28.65 7.76
CA GLU A 330 19.28 -27.76 8.49
C GLU A 330 18.55 -26.62 9.19
N PRO A 331 19.01 -26.15 10.36
CA PRO A 331 18.45 -24.97 11.01
C PRO A 331 18.43 -23.75 10.07
N PHE A 332 17.29 -23.06 9.99
CA PHE A 332 17.19 -21.88 9.13
C PHE A 332 18.07 -20.73 9.67
N PRO A 333 18.98 -20.15 8.86
CA PRO A 333 19.81 -19.03 9.28
C PRO A 333 19.03 -17.70 9.28
N PHE A 334 18.03 -17.57 10.14
CA PHE A 334 17.01 -16.50 10.13
C PHE A 334 17.49 -15.06 10.29
N SER A 335 18.77 -14.85 10.62
CA SER A 335 19.41 -13.54 10.71
C SER A 335 20.71 -13.51 9.91
N MET A 336 21.19 -12.32 9.57
CA MET A 336 22.47 -12.18 8.86
C MET A 336 23.64 -12.81 9.60
N LYS A 337 23.72 -12.66 10.93
CA LYS A 337 24.75 -13.30 11.75
C LYS A 337 24.71 -14.83 11.62
N LYS A 338 23.51 -15.43 11.71
CA LYS A 338 23.33 -16.87 11.52
C LYS A 338 23.64 -17.32 10.09
N LEU A 339 23.39 -16.46 9.11
CA LEU A 339 23.72 -16.75 7.72
C LEU A 339 25.23 -16.71 7.46
N LEU A 340 25.96 -15.83 8.14
CA LEU A 340 27.43 -15.85 8.16
C LEU A 340 27.97 -17.09 8.88
N ASP A 341 27.38 -17.48 10.02
CA ASP A 341 27.72 -18.73 10.72
C ASP A 341 27.55 -19.94 9.77
N TRP A 342 26.46 -19.96 9.00
CA TRP A 342 26.20 -20.98 7.99
C TRP A 342 27.25 -20.97 6.85
N LEU A 343 27.65 -19.79 6.35
CA LEU A 343 28.73 -19.72 5.34
C LEU A 343 30.05 -20.30 5.87
N VAL A 344 30.36 -20.07 7.15
CA VAL A 344 31.53 -20.66 7.82
C VAL A 344 31.40 -22.17 7.96
N SER A 345 30.24 -22.67 8.39
CA SER A 345 30.02 -24.13 8.54
C SER A 345 30.09 -24.88 7.21
N LYS A 346 29.76 -24.21 6.09
CA LYS A 346 29.93 -24.73 4.73
C LYS A 346 31.34 -24.56 4.16
N GLY A 347 32.28 -23.99 4.91
CA GLY A 347 33.65 -23.77 4.44
C GLY A 347 33.78 -22.75 3.29
N ILE A 348 32.74 -21.94 3.05
CA ILE A 348 32.73 -20.93 1.98
C ILE A 348 33.61 -19.75 2.40
N ILE A 349 33.55 -19.37 3.68
CA ILE A 349 34.38 -18.34 4.28
C ILE A 349 34.98 -18.84 5.59
N GLY A 350 36.11 -18.27 5.99
CA GLY A 350 36.72 -18.46 7.30
C GLY A 350 36.18 -17.47 8.34
N MET A 351 36.60 -17.65 9.59
CA MET A 351 36.14 -16.82 10.71
C MET A 351 36.53 -15.34 10.57
N TRP A 352 37.71 -15.06 10.01
CA TRP A 352 38.16 -13.70 9.73
C TRP A 352 37.23 -12.97 8.77
N GLU A 353 36.91 -13.61 7.64
CA GLU A 353 36.02 -13.06 6.60
C GLU A 353 34.61 -12.85 7.18
N LYS A 354 34.11 -13.78 7.99
CA LYS A 354 32.86 -13.61 8.72
C LYS A 354 32.86 -12.34 9.59
N ASN A 355 33.92 -12.08 10.36
CA ASN A 355 33.98 -10.91 11.22
C ASN A 355 34.00 -9.60 10.41
N MET A 356 34.71 -9.60 9.27
CA MET A 356 34.70 -8.46 8.34
C MET A 356 33.30 -8.22 7.75
N PHE A 357 32.60 -9.29 7.35
CA PHE A 357 31.26 -9.18 6.77
C PHE A 357 30.25 -8.71 7.82
N ASP A 358 30.34 -9.22 9.05
CA ASP A 358 29.48 -8.81 10.17
C ASP A 358 29.65 -7.32 10.49
N ALA A 359 30.90 -6.84 10.55
CA ALA A 359 31.20 -5.42 10.72
C ALA A 359 30.65 -4.57 9.57
N GLY A 360 30.76 -5.05 8.32
CA GLY A 360 30.19 -4.37 7.16
C GLY A 360 28.66 -4.30 7.19
N ILE A 361 27.99 -5.37 7.58
CA ILE A 361 26.52 -5.42 7.73
C ILE A 361 26.08 -4.51 8.88
N TYR A 362 26.84 -4.46 9.98
CA TYR A 362 26.59 -3.52 11.07
C TYR A 362 26.68 -2.07 10.57
N LEU A 363 27.73 -1.72 9.82
CA LEU A 363 27.90 -0.39 9.24
C LEU A 363 26.75 -0.05 8.27
N ARG A 364 26.35 -1.00 7.41
CA ARG A 364 25.16 -0.84 6.55
C ARG A 364 23.94 -0.50 7.36
N ASN A 365 23.68 -1.24 8.44
CA ASN A 365 22.51 -1.04 9.27
C ASN A 365 22.53 0.32 9.98
N SER A 366 23.69 0.72 10.50
CA SER A 366 23.88 2.06 11.07
C SER A 366 23.58 3.15 10.04
N LEU A 367 24.05 3.00 8.80
CA LEU A 367 23.78 3.94 7.70
C LEU A 367 22.31 3.95 7.22
N SER A 368 21.48 2.96 7.59
CA SER A 368 20.02 2.96 7.32
C SER A 368 19.19 3.61 8.42
N HIS A 369 19.77 3.83 9.61
CA HIS A 369 19.08 4.33 10.80
C HIS A 369 19.79 5.57 11.34
N LEU A 370 19.97 6.55 10.45
CA LEU A 370 20.75 7.75 10.73
C LEU A 370 19.95 8.77 11.54
N GLU A 371 20.58 9.31 12.58
CA GLU A 371 20.15 10.56 13.24
C GLU A 371 20.74 11.79 12.52
N PHE A 372 21.89 11.61 11.86
CA PHE A 372 22.58 12.62 11.05
C PHE A 372 23.23 11.94 9.84
N ALA A 373 23.36 12.67 8.72
CA ALA A 373 24.02 12.15 7.52
C ALA A 373 25.55 12.16 7.70
N PRO A 374 26.24 11.01 7.79
CA PRO A 374 27.68 11.00 7.97
C PRO A 374 28.38 11.38 6.66
N ILE A 375 29.44 12.16 6.79
CA ILE A 375 30.27 12.64 5.67
C ILE A 375 31.56 11.81 5.68
N LEU A 376 31.61 10.78 4.84
CA LEU A 376 32.81 9.92 4.72
C LEU A 376 33.79 10.52 3.71
N PHE A 377 35.09 10.32 3.92
CA PHE A 377 36.11 10.73 2.95
C PHE A 377 35.97 9.94 1.64
N PRO A 378 36.14 10.56 0.46
CA PRO A 378 36.06 9.84 -0.80
C PRO A 378 37.18 8.81 -0.91
N SER A 379 36.85 7.53 -0.77
CA SER A 379 37.80 6.44 -0.92
C SER A 379 37.15 5.24 -1.60
N SER A 380 37.75 4.78 -2.69
CA SER A 380 37.32 3.57 -3.39
C SER A 380 37.72 2.28 -2.65
N HIS A 381 38.44 2.39 -1.52
CA HIS A 381 38.94 1.24 -0.78
C HIS A 381 37.83 0.31 -0.29
N THR A 382 36.72 0.86 0.20
CA THR A 382 35.54 0.08 0.60
C THR A 382 34.97 -0.70 -0.59
N LEU A 383 34.77 -0.04 -1.74
CA LEU A 383 34.30 -0.70 -2.96
C LEU A 383 35.23 -1.84 -3.39
N LYS A 384 36.55 -1.61 -3.32
CA LYS A 384 37.57 -2.61 -3.66
C LYS A 384 37.50 -3.83 -2.74
N ASN A 385 37.43 -3.62 -1.43
CA ASN A 385 37.34 -4.70 -0.45
C ASN A 385 36.04 -5.50 -0.64
N ILE A 386 34.91 -4.81 -0.83
CA ILE A 386 33.63 -5.45 -1.07
C ILE A 386 33.62 -6.25 -2.37
N ALA A 387 34.20 -5.73 -3.46
CA ALA A 387 34.34 -6.49 -4.70
C ALA A 387 35.15 -7.78 -4.48
N GLN A 388 36.27 -7.69 -3.75
CA GLN A 388 37.09 -8.86 -3.42
C GLN A 388 36.31 -9.88 -2.58
N ASP A 389 35.53 -9.43 -1.61
CA ASP A 389 34.73 -10.27 -0.74
C ASP A 389 33.59 -10.98 -1.50
N ILE A 390 32.88 -10.25 -2.36
CA ILE A 390 31.90 -10.85 -3.27
C ILE A 390 32.58 -11.84 -4.21
N ASN A 391 33.72 -11.49 -4.81
CA ASN A 391 34.44 -12.40 -5.70
C ASN A 391 34.87 -13.68 -4.99
N LYS A 392 35.36 -13.61 -3.75
CA LYS A 392 35.69 -14.79 -2.94
C LYS A 392 34.49 -15.69 -2.71
N LEU A 393 33.32 -15.11 -2.38
CA LEU A 393 32.07 -15.87 -2.20
C LEU A 393 31.72 -16.67 -3.45
N TYR A 394 31.94 -16.13 -4.66
CA TYR A 394 31.57 -16.78 -5.91
C TYR A 394 32.69 -17.56 -6.59
N HIS A 395 33.95 -17.36 -6.19
CA HIS A 395 35.08 -18.16 -6.64
C HIS A 395 35.11 -19.53 -5.96
N LYS A 396 34.88 -19.58 -4.64
CA LYS A 396 34.75 -20.84 -3.90
C LYS A 396 33.41 -21.50 -4.26
N GLN A 397 33.45 -22.60 -5.01
CA GLN A 397 32.25 -23.35 -5.36
C GLN A 397 31.72 -24.11 -4.13
N LEU A 398 30.39 -24.13 -3.99
CA LEU A 398 29.71 -25.07 -3.10
C LEU A 398 29.97 -26.47 -3.67
N ARG A 399 30.68 -27.33 -2.93
CA ARG A 399 30.56 -28.77 -3.19
C ARG A 399 29.12 -29.16 -2.84
N PRO A 400 28.34 -29.75 -3.76
CA PRO A 400 27.06 -30.32 -3.36
C PRO A 400 27.29 -31.36 -2.25
N PRO A 401 26.37 -31.54 -1.31
CA PRO A 401 26.41 -32.68 -0.42
C PRO A 401 26.47 -33.94 -1.30
N GLU A 402 27.47 -34.79 -1.08
CA GLU A 402 27.45 -36.14 -1.63
C GLU A 402 26.15 -36.80 -1.13
N LEU A 403 25.31 -37.23 -2.08
CA LEU A 403 24.06 -37.92 -1.82
C LEU A 403 24.30 -39.29 -1.19
#